data_AF-A0A8T4VYY0-F1
#
_entry.id   AF-A0A8T4VYY0-F1
#
_cell.length_a   1.000
_cell.length_b   1.000
_cell.length_c   1.000
_cell.angle_alpha   90.00
_cell.angle_beta   90.00
_cell.angle_gamma   90.00
#
_symmetry.space_group_name_H-M   'P 1'
#
loop_
_entity.id
_entity.type
_entity.pdbx_description
1 polymer ?
#
loop_
_entity_poly.entity_id
_entity_poly.type
_entity_poly.pdbx_seq_one_letter_code
_entity_poly.pdbx_strand_id
1 'polypeptide(L)'
;MAKVLIATLYSPDPVLLASNRLGPDRLILLIDHKPDNEQKKNLDLIQNSLGRVIDIKTVKTAVYDIVAVATKAVEVIDMQPRDDELFINVTSGRKTKALGLLFAAYARKNRVSKIAYNPEEDKKAVILLPKLAFKLTESQKKLLDELGTEKICKMNYVDLAKHVRISKAMLYRNIDELKDLGYISVENGLELTDAGKIARL
;
A
#
# COMPACT_ATOMS: atom_id res chain seq x y z
N MET A 1 -4.77 7.08 -21.56
CA MET A 1 -4.93 5.74 -20.99
C MET A 1 -3.74 4.87 -21.33
N ALA A 2 -2.77 4.85 -20.42
CA ALA A 2 -1.65 3.92 -20.40
C ALA A 2 -1.90 2.81 -19.37
N LYS A 3 -1.28 1.66 -19.58
CA LYS A 3 -1.21 0.57 -18.60
C LYS A 3 0.02 0.76 -17.72
N VAL A 4 -0.16 0.80 -16.42
CA VAL A 4 0.93 1.01 -15.46
C VAL A 4 1.05 -0.20 -14.56
N LEU A 5 2.25 -0.79 -14.49
CA LEU A 5 2.57 -1.84 -13.53
C LEU A 5 3.40 -1.25 -12.38
N ILE A 6 2.90 -1.34 -11.15
CA ILE A 6 3.67 -1.01 -9.94
C ILE A 6 4.07 -2.33 -9.29
N ALA A 7 5.38 -2.54 -9.12
CA ALA A 7 5.92 -3.78 -8.58
C ALA A 7 7.02 -3.51 -7.56
N THR A 8 7.14 -4.38 -6.56
CA THR A 8 8.35 -4.47 -5.76
C THR A 8 9.47 -5.14 -6.57
N LEU A 9 10.73 -4.80 -6.30
CA LEU A 9 11.87 -5.41 -6.99
C LEU A 9 12.92 -5.92 -6.00
N TYR A 10 13.19 -7.22 -6.10
CA TYR A 10 14.44 -7.82 -5.63
C TYR A 10 14.94 -8.85 -6.64
N SER A 11 14.09 -9.80 -7.05
CA SER A 11 14.28 -10.71 -8.18
C SER A 11 13.60 -10.16 -9.46
N PRO A 12 14.20 -10.34 -10.66
CA PRO A 12 13.66 -9.81 -11.91
C PRO A 12 12.54 -10.66 -12.51
N ASP A 13 12.56 -12.00 -12.32
CA ASP A 13 11.65 -12.93 -12.98
C ASP A 13 10.16 -12.58 -12.80
N PRO A 14 9.67 -12.28 -11.57
CA PRO A 14 8.25 -11.94 -11.40
C PRO A 14 7.84 -10.67 -12.13
N VAL A 15 8.75 -9.69 -12.18
CA VAL A 15 8.50 -8.40 -12.85
C VAL A 15 8.45 -8.60 -14.36
N LEU A 16 9.38 -9.38 -14.92
CA LEU A 16 9.40 -9.70 -16.35
C LEU A 16 8.15 -10.49 -16.77
N LEU A 17 7.77 -11.50 -15.98
CA LEU A 17 6.57 -12.30 -16.23
C LEU A 17 5.31 -11.45 -16.18
N ALA A 18 5.16 -10.62 -15.14
CA ALA A 18 4.03 -9.72 -15.02
C ALA A 18 3.98 -8.70 -16.16
N SER A 19 5.13 -8.14 -16.56
CA SER A 19 5.23 -7.19 -17.66
C SER A 19 4.83 -7.83 -18.99
N ASN A 20 5.28 -9.05 -19.27
CA ASN A 20 4.89 -9.79 -20.48
C ASN A 20 3.38 -10.06 -20.52
N ARG A 21 2.79 -10.49 -19.39
CA ARG A 21 1.37 -10.87 -19.32
C ARG A 21 0.41 -9.68 -19.32
N LEU A 22 0.79 -8.59 -18.67
CA LEU A 22 -0.09 -7.42 -18.48
C LEU A 22 0.14 -6.35 -19.55
N GLY A 23 1.31 -6.36 -20.20
CA GLY A 23 1.70 -5.40 -21.24
C GLY A 23 1.62 -3.94 -20.77
N PRO A 24 2.33 -3.54 -19.70
CA PRO A 24 2.32 -2.16 -19.24
C PRO A 24 3.12 -1.26 -20.19
N ASP A 25 2.64 -0.04 -20.41
CA ASP A 25 3.38 1.04 -21.08
C ASP A 25 4.38 1.72 -20.13
N ARG A 26 4.11 1.65 -18.81
CA ARG A 26 4.97 2.17 -17.75
C ARG A 26 5.15 1.14 -16.63
N LEU A 27 6.38 0.98 -16.18
CA LEU A 27 6.77 0.13 -15.05
C LEU A 27 7.35 0.98 -13.92
N ILE A 28 6.76 0.90 -12.74
CA ILE A 28 7.22 1.61 -11.54
C ILE A 28 7.72 0.58 -10.52
N LEU A 29 9.01 0.62 -10.22
CA LEU A 29 9.70 -0.36 -9.37
C LEU A 29 9.98 0.22 -7.99
N LEU A 30 9.40 -0.40 -6.95
CA LEU A 30 9.69 -0.09 -5.56
C LEU A 30 10.98 -0.78 -5.12
N ILE A 31 12.04 0.00 -4.96
CA ILE A 31 13.39 -0.44 -4.56
C ILE A 31 13.74 0.08 -3.17
N ASP A 32 14.84 -0.41 -2.60
CA ASP A 32 15.30 0.02 -1.27
C ASP A 32 15.88 1.43 -1.34
N HIS A 33 15.86 2.17 -0.23
CA HIS A 33 16.57 3.46 -0.16
C HIS A 33 18.06 3.33 -0.49
N LYS A 34 18.67 2.23 -0.04
CA LYS A 34 20.06 1.83 -0.29
C LYS A 34 20.05 0.44 -0.94
N PRO A 35 19.87 0.35 -2.27
CA PRO A 35 19.88 -0.93 -2.95
C PRO A 35 21.25 -1.60 -2.81
N ASP A 36 21.26 -2.89 -2.50
CA ASP A 36 22.47 -3.71 -2.54
C ASP A 36 22.89 -3.98 -3.99
N ASN A 37 24.03 -4.66 -4.16
CA ASN A 37 24.56 -4.95 -5.51
C ASN A 37 23.65 -5.89 -6.30
N GLU A 38 22.90 -6.76 -5.63
CA GLU A 38 21.99 -7.70 -6.26
C GLU A 38 20.74 -6.98 -6.81
N GLN A 39 20.10 -6.13 -6.01
CA GLN A 39 18.95 -5.33 -6.44
C GLN A 39 19.33 -4.37 -7.57
N LYS A 40 20.55 -3.78 -7.55
CA LYS A 40 21.07 -2.97 -8.67
C LYS A 40 21.22 -3.78 -9.95
N LYS A 41 21.89 -4.94 -9.87
CA LYS A 41 22.07 -5.84 -11.02
C LYS A 41 20.73 -6.26 -11.62
N ASN A 42 19.75 -6.57 -10.77
CA ASN A 42 18.42 -7.00 -11.21
C ASN A 42 17.61 -5.84 -11.81
N LEU A 43 17.79 -4.61 -11.30
CA LEU A 43 17.25 -3.39 -11.92
C LEU A 43 17.85 -3.16 -13.32
N ASP A 44 19.17 -3.26 -13.46
CA ASP A 44 19.86 -3.10 -14.74
C ASP A 44 19.38 -4.14 -15.77
N LEU A 45 19.16 -5.39 -15.32
CA LEU A 45 18.61 -6.45 -16.17
C LEU A 45 17.22 -6.09 -16.70
N ILE A 46 16.32 -5.61 -15.83
CA ILE A 46 14.98 -5.17 -16.24
C ILE A 46 15.07 -3.99 -17.21
N GLN A 47 15.94 -3.00 -16.92
CA GLN A 47 16.13 -1.83 -17.77
C GLN A 47 16.62 -2.22 -19.17
N ASN A 48 17.59 -3.13 -19.25
CA ASN A 48 18.13 -3.62 -20.53
C ASN A 48 17.12 -4.46 -21.31
N SER A 49 16.24 -5.19 -20.62
CA SER A 49 15.26 -6.09 -21.24
C SER A 49 14.02 -5.35 -21.74
N LEU A 50 13.51 -4.38 -20.98
CA LEU A 50 12.21 -3.74 -21.22
C LEU A 50 12.31 -2.24 -21.52
N GLY A 51 13.40 -1.56 -21.15
CA GLY A 51 13.50 -0.10 -21.18
C GLY A 51 13.52 0.52 -22.57
N ARG A 52 13.64 -0.28 -23.64
CA ARG A 52 13.48 0.19 -25.02
C ARG A 52 12.02 0.35 -25.45
N VAL A 53 11.10 -0.31 -24.76
CA VAL A 53 9.68 -0.40 -25.13
C VAL A 53 8.73 0.07 -24.03
N ILE A 54 9.20 0.19 -22.78
CA ILE A 54 8.41 0.57 -21.61
C ILE A 54 9.13 1.69 -20.84
N ASP A 55 8.38 2.69 -20.35
CA ASP A 55 8.90 3.73 -19.43
C ASP A 55 9.14 3.13 -18.05
N ILE A 56 10.40 2.97 -17.64
CA ILE A 56 10.77 2.37 -16.35
C ILE A 56 11.19 3.46 -15.36
N LYS A 57 10.50 3.50 -14.23
CA LYS A 57 10.78 4.41 -13.11
C LYS A 57 11.05 3.63 -11.85
N THR A 58 11.87 4.20 -10.97
CA THR A 58 12.14 3.62 -9.65
C THR A 58 11.65 4.56 -8.55
N VAL A 59 11.14 3.97 -7.47
CA VAL A 59 10.72 4.68 -6.27
C VAL A 59 11.39 4.02 -5.08
N LYS A 60 12.13 4.82 -4.31
CA LYS A 60 12.82 4.35 -3.10
C LYS A 60 11.84 4.23 -1.95
N THR A 61 11.94 3.13 -1.21
CA THR A 61 11.02 2.77 -0.12
C THR A 61 11.79 2.15 1.06
N ALA A 62 11.15 2.16 2.23
CA ALA A 62 11.59 1.38 3.37
C ALA A 62 11.52 -0.14 3.07
N VAL A 63 12.22 -0.94 3.86
CA VAL A 63 12.24 -2.40 3.69
C VAL A 63 11.35 -3.07 4.73
N TYR A 64 11.51 -2.72 6.01
CA TYR A 64 10.86 -3.38 7.13
C TYR A 64 9.76 -2.54 7.80
N ASP A 65 9.54 -1.31 7.35
CA ASP A 65 8.44 -0.45 7.81
C ASP A 65 7.29 -0.53 6.80
N ILE A 66 6.29 -1.35 7.16
CA ILE A 66 5.14 -1.61 6.29
C ILE A 66 4.26 -0.36 6.09
N VAL A 67 4.16 0.50 7.09
CA VAL A 67 3.35 1.73 7.04
C VAL A 67 4.02 2.74 6.11
N ALA A 68 5.33 2.91 6.22
CA ALA A 68 6.09 3.78 5.31
C ALA A 68 6.04 3.28 3.86
N VAL A 69 6.14 1.97 3.63
CA VAL A 69 5.98 1.39 2.28
C VAL A 69 4.57 1.64 1.75
N ALA A 70 3.52 1.35 2.53
CA ALA A 70 2.14 1.54 2.10
C ALA A 70 1.85 3.02 1.77
N THR A 71 2.30 3.94 2.63
CA THR A 71 2.19 5.38 2.41
C THR A 71 2.83 5.78 1.08
N LYS A 72 4.08 5.33 0.85
CA LYS A 72 4.78 5.67 -0.38
C LYS A 72 4.13 5.07 -1.62
N ALA A 73 3.62 3.85 -1.53
CA ALA A 73 2.92 3.21 -2.63
C ALA A 73 1.57 3.90 -2.94
N VAL A 74 0.84 4.37 -1.92
CA VAL A 74 -0.37 5.19 -2.10
C VAL A 74 -0.05 6.48 -2.85
N GLU A 75 1.03 7.19 -2.47
CA GLU A 75 1.48 8.38 -3.21
C GLU A 75 1.73 8.06 -4.68
N VAL A 76 2.41 6.95 -4.98
CA VAL A 76 2.70 6.52 -6.36
C VAL A 76 1.42 6.24 -7.14
N ILE A 77 0.44 5.57 -6.53
CA ILE A 77 -0.87 5.28 -7.14
C ILE A 77 -1.61 6.59 -7.42
N ASP A 78 -1.63 7.51 -6.46
CA ASP A 78 -2.37 8.77 -6.55
C ASP A 78 -1.76 9.73 -7.59
N MET A 79 -0.44 9.68 -7.80
CA MET A 79 0.27 10.44 -8.83
C MET A 79 -0.03 9.98 -10.28
N GLN A 80 -0.58 8.77 -10.48
CA GLN A 80 -0.92 8.35 -11.83
C GLN A 80 -2.18 9.08 -12.33
N PRO A 81 -2.30 9.35 -13.64
CA PRO A 81 -3.54 9.80 -14.26
C PRO A 81 -4.74 8.92 -13.87
N ARG A 82 -5.93 9.51 -13.79
CA ARG A 82 -7.15 8.78 -13.38
C ARG A 82 -7.66 7.79 -14.42
N ASP A 83 -7.36 8.05 -15.69
CA ASP A 83 -7.73 7.20 -16.83
C ASP A 83 -6.73 6.07 -17.07
N ASP A 84 -5.57 6.06 -16.39
CA ASP A 84 -4.59 4.98 -16.51
C ASP A 84 -5.06 3.70 -15.81
N GLU A 85 -4.77 2.56 -16.44
CA GLU A 85 -5.09 1.24 -15.91
C GLU A 85 -3.95 0.75 -15.02
N LEU A 86 -4.17 0.66 -13.71
CA LEU A 86 -3.12 0.29 -12.76
C LEU A 86 -3.14 -1.19 -12.41
N PHE A 87 -1.98 -1.83 -12.54
CA PHE A 87 -1.73 -3.18 -12.08
C PHE A 87 -0.70 -3.18 -10.97
N ILE A 88 -0.88 -4.05 -9.98
CA ILE A 88 0.03 -4.21 -8.85
C ILE A 88 0.63 -5.60 -8.89
N ASN A 89 1.94 -5.73 -8.71
CA ASN A 89 2.60 -7.01 -8.48
C ASN A 89 3.31 -7.04 -7.14
N VAL A 90 2.95 -8.01 -6.30
CA VAL A 90 3.43 -8.11 -4.90
C VAL A 90 4.34 -9.32 -4.69
N THR A 91 4.96 -9.82 -5.75
CA THR A 91 5.73 -11.07 -5.68
C THR A 91 7.12 -10.87 -5.10
N SER A 92 7.86 -9.89 -5.64
CA SER A 92 9.31 -9.82 -5.46
C SER A 92 9.70 -9.06 -4.18
N GLY A 93 10.81 -9.44 -3.56
CA GLY A 93 11.39 -8.72 -2.41
C GLY A 93 10.82 -9.10 -1.04
N ARG A 94 11.22 -8.34 -0.01
CA ARG A 94 10.86 -8.66 1.37
C ARG A 94 9.35 -8.60 1.58
N LYS A 95 8.81 -9.59 2.33
CA LYS A 95 7.37 -9.72 2.63
C LYS A 95 6.76 -8.43 3.15
N THR A 96 7.44 -7.70 4.02
CA THR A 96 7.00 -6.40 4.54
C THR A 96 6.75 -5.37 3.44
N LYS A 97 7.60 -5.32 2.41
CA LYS A 97 7.42 -4.41 1.28
C LYS A 97 6.30 -4.85 0.35
N ALA A 98 6.24 -6.15 0.03
CA ALA A 98 5.17 -6.73 -0.76
C ALA A 98 3.79 -6.50 -0.12
N LEU A 99 3.68 -6.73 1.20
CA LEU A 99 2.47 -6.48 1.97
C LEU A 99 2.14 -4.98 2.05
N GLY A 100 3.13 -4.10 2.22
CA GLY A 100 2.91 -2.66 2.17
C GLY A 100 2.31 -2.20 0.84
N LEU A 101 2.84 -2.70 -0.29
CA LEU A 101 2.27 -2.44 -1.62
C LEU A 101 0.86 -3.04 -1.78
N LEU A 102 0.62 -4.25 -1.26
CA LEU A 102 -0.70 -4.88 -1.26
C LEU A 102 -1.73 -4.03 -0.50
N PHE A 103 -1.36 -3.54 0.69
CA PHE A 103 -2.24 -2.73 1.51
C PHE A 103 -2.49 -1.34 0.91
N ALA A 104 -1.50 -0.74 0.24
CA ALA A 104 -1.72 0.45 -0.56
C ALA A 104 -2.74 0.21 -1.68
N ALA A 105 -2.68 -0.95 -2.34
CA ALA A 105 -3.66 -1.34 -3.35
C ALA A 105 -5.08 -1.47 -2.77
N TYR A 106 -5.23 -1.94 -1.53
CA TYR A 106 -6.51 -1.99 -0.83
C TYR A 106 -7.02 -0.61 -0.40
N ALA A 107 -6.13 0.26 0.10
CA ALA A 107 -6.44 1.66 0.41
C ALA A 107 -6.88 2.46 -0.84
N ARG A 108 -6.39 2.07 -2.01
CA ARG A 108 -6.75 2.67 -3.31
C ARG A 108 -7.45 1.68 -4.25
N LYS A 109 -8.31 0.82 -3.70
CA LYS A 109 -9.02 -0.23 -4.46
C LYS A 109 -9.64 0.25 -5.78
N ASN A 110 -10.21 1.46 -5.79
CA ASN A 110 -10.88 2.02 -6.96
C ASN A 110 -9.91 2.47 -8.07
N ARG A 111 -8.63 2.67 -7.76
CA ARG A 111 -7.57 3.02 -8.72
C ARG A 111 -6.88 1.80 -9.33
N VAL A 112 -6.94 0.65 -8.67
CA VAL A 112 -6.22 -0.57 -9.06
C VAL A 112 -7.12 -1.51 -9.85
N SER A 113 -6.72 -1.92 -11.05
CA SER A 113 -7.48 -2.87 -11.87
C SER A 113 -7.27 -4.32 -11.44
N LYS A 114 -6.01 -4.75 -11.28
CA LYS A 114 -5.66 -6.12 -10.86
C LYS A 114 -4.45 -6.13 -9.92
N ILE A 115 -4.42 -7.13 -9.05
CA ILE A 115 -3.29 -7.42 -8.16
C ILE A 115 -2.80 -8.82 -8.50
N ALA A 116 -1.54 -8.93 -8.93
CA ALA A 116 -0.91 -10.15 -9.36
C ALA A 116 0.13 -10.65 -8.35
N TYR A 117 0.17 -11.97 -8.19
CA TYR A 117 1.20 -12.70 -7.47
C TYR A 117 1.68 -13.86 -8.35
N ASN A 118 2.99 -14.01 -8.49
CA ASN A 118 3.63 -15.03 -9.31
C ASN A 118 4.43 -15.97 -8.41
N PRO A 119 3.88 -17.14 -8.02
CA PRO A 119 4.60 -18.08 -7.16
C PRO A 119 5.99 -18.40 -7.73
N GLU A 120 7.02 -18.39 -6.88
CA GLU A 120 8.38 -18.73 -7.33
C GLU A 120 8.46 -20.23 -7.72
N GLU A 121 7.61 -21.05 -7.11
CA GLU A 121 7.49 -22.48 -7.32
C GLU A 121 6.86 -22.83 -8.68
N ASP A 122 6.02 -21.94 -9.23
CA ASP A 122 5.42 -22.09 -10.56
C ASP A 122 5.63 -20.83 -11.39
N LYS A 123 6.73 -20.84 -12.16
CA LYS A 123 7.16 -19.75 -13.04
C LYS A 123 6.18 -19.43 -14.17
N LYS A 124 5.08 -20.18 -14.34
CA LYS A 124 4.03 -19.89 -15.33
C LYS A 124 2.76 -19.35 -14.70
N ALA A 125 2.57 -19.54 -13.39
CA ALA A 125 1.37 -19.11 -12.70
C ALA A 125 1.30 -17.60 -12.53
N VAL A 126 0.08 -17.07 -12.72
CA VAL A 126 -0.30 -15.72 -12.34
C VAL A 126 -1.56 -15.83 -11.49
N ILE A 127 -1.40 -15.65 -10.19
CA ILE A 127 -2.51 -15.65 -9.24
C ILE A 127 -3.03 -14.21 -9.14
N LEU A 128 -4.32 -14.03 -9.43
CA LEU A 128 -4.99 -12.75 -9.23
C LEU A 128 -5.54 -12.70 -7.81
N LEU A 129 -4.97 -11.80 -7.00
CA LEU A 129 -5.41 -11.59 -5.63
C LEU A 129 -6.72 -10.78 -5.59
N PRO A 130 -7.57 -11.00 -4.57
CA PRO A 130 -8.81 -10.25 -4.43
C PRO A 130 -8.53 -8.78 -4.14
N LYS A 131 -9.39 -7.91 -4.67
CA LYS A 131 -9.39 -6.48 -4.35
C LYS A 131 -10.22 -6.20 -3.11
N LEU A 132 -9.58 -6.18 -1.94
CA LEU A 132 -10.21 -5.88 -0.66
C LEU A 132 -10.27 -4.37 -0.40
N ALA A 133 -11.08 -3.95 0.58
CA ALA A 133 -11.20 -2.57 1.02
C ALA A 133 -11.48 -2.53 2.53
N PHE A 134 -10.94 -1.52 3.21
CA PHE A 134 -11.08 -1.35 4.66
C PHE A 134 -12.48 -0.89 5.12
N LYS A 135 -13.33 -0.41 4.20
CA LYS A 135 -14.74 -0.06 4.43
C LYS A 135 -15.02 0.73 5.72
N LEU A 136 -14.26 1.80 5.95
CA LEU A 136 -14.50 2.71 7.06
C LEU A 136 -15.72 3.60 6.80
N THR A 137 -16.54 3.81 7.83
CA THR A 137 -17.55 4.89 7.81
C THR A 137 -16.88 6.25 7.91
N GLU A 138 -17.55 7.32 7.49
CA GLU A 138 -17.02 8.69 7.59
C GLU A 138 -16.66 9.07 9.03
N SER A 139 -17.43 8.63 10.03
CA SER A 139 -17.13 8.91 11.44
C SER A 139 -15.91 8.14 11.95
N GLN A 140 -15.72 6.89 11.51
CA GLN A 140 -14.54 6.10 11.84
C GLN A 140 -13.30 6.67 11.17
N LYS A 141 -13.39 7.06 9.89
CA LYS A 141 -12.30 7.68 9.15
C LYS A 141 -11.83 8.97 9.83
N LYS A 142 -12.76 9.87 10.15
CA LYS A 142 -12.43 11.11 10.90
C LYS A 142 -11.73 10.80 12.21
N LEU A 143 -12.22 9.82 12.97
CA LEU A 143 -11.58 9.43 14.23
C LEU A 143 -10.14 8.93 14.01
N LEU A 144 -9.90 8.06 13.02
CA LEU A 144 -8.54 7.58 12.70
C LEU A 144 -7.62 8.70 12.20
N ASP A 145 -8.14 9.64 11.40
CA ASP A 145 -7.38 10.79 10.92
C ASP A 145 -6.91 11.68 12.08
N GLU A 146 -7.82 11.97 13.01
CA GLU A 146 -7.52 12.77 14.21
C GLU A 146 -6.51 12.05 15.13
N LEU A 147 -6.68 10.76 15.38
CA LEU A 147 -5.75 9.98 16.21
C LEU A 147 -4.34 9.89 15.61
N GLY A 148 -4.20 10.09 14.30
CA GLY A 148 -2.89 10.15 13.65
C GLY A 148 -2.19 11.50 13.77
N THR A 149 -2.74 12.45 14.53
CA THR A 149 -2.09 13.72 14.86
C THR A 149 -1.49 13.66 16.28
N GLU A 150 -0.27 14.18 16.45
CA GLU A 150 0.47 14.12 17.73
C GLU A 150 -0.24 14.84 18.91
N LYS A 151 -1.27 15.66 18.63
CA LYS A 151 -1.97 16.47 19.63
C LYS A 151 -3.03 15.71 20.43
N ILE A 152 -3.48 14.54 19.99
CA ILE A 152 -4.76 13.96 20.45
C ILE A 152 -4.61 12.83 21.46
N CYS A 153 -3.44 12.19 21.58
CA CYS A 153 -3.21 11.06 22.50
C CYS A 153 -3.46 11.39 23.99
N LYS A 154 -3.72 12.65 24.36
CA LYS A 154 -3.98 13.10 25.73
C LYS A 154 -5.38 13.67 25.95
N MET A 155 -6.24 13.71 24.92
CA MET A 155 -7.61 14.20 25.08
C MET A 155 -8.49 13.15 25.77
N ASN A 156 -9.35 13.58 26.69
CA ASN A 156 -10.41 12.71 27.20
C ASN A 156 -11.48 12.50 26.11
N TYR A 157 -12.32 11.47 26.26
CA TYR A 157 -13.35 11.13 25.27
C TYR A 157 -14.40 12.21 25.05
N VAL A 158 -14.65 13.08 26.03
CA VAL A 158 -15.61 14.19 25.86
C VAL A 158 -15.08 15.22 24.89
N ASP A 159 -13.81 15.58 25.03
CA ASP A 159 -13.15 16.56 24.17
C ASP A 159 -12.88 15.97 22.79
N LEU A 160 -12.51 14.68 22.71
CA LEU A 160 -12.37 13.97 21.45
C LEU A 160 -13.70 13.91 20.67
N ALA A 161 -14.82 13.61 21.33
CA ALA A 161 -16.14 13.57 20.69
C ALA A 161 -16.51 14.94 20.10
N LYS A 162 -16.25 16.03 20.83
CA LYS A 162 -16.45 17.40 20.35
C LYS A 162 -15.54 17.72 19.17
N HIS A 163 -14.27 17.30 19.23
CA HIS A 163 -13.28 17.55 18.19
C HIS A 163 -13.64 16.86 16.87
N VAL A 164 -13.96 15.57 16.94
CA VAL A 164 -14.40 14.75 15.78
C VAL A 164 -15.82 15.12 15.33
N ARG A 165 -16.54 15.93 16.12
CA ARG A 165 -17.93 16.38 15.89
C ARG A 165 -18.92 15.23 15.80
N ILE A 166 -18.84 14.30 16.74
CA ILE A 166 -19.76 13.15 16.88
C ILE A 166 -20.32 13.09 18.30
N SER A 167 -21.43 12.35 18.48
CA SER A 167 -21.97 12.11 19.82
C SER A 167 -21.02 11.22 20.64
N LYS A 168 -21.07 11.33 21.97
CA LYS A 168 -20.30 10.44 22.85
C LYS A 168 -20.62 8.96 22.58
N ALA A 169 -21.90 8.62 22.41
CA ALA A 169 -22.33 7.27 22.12
C ALA A 169 -21.71 6.74 20.80
N MET A 170 -21.65 7.58 19.77
CA MET A 170 -21.02 7.22 18.49
C MET A 170 -19.51 7.09 18.63
N LEU A 171 -18.85 7.92 19.44
CA LEU A 171 -17.42 7.81 19.72
C LEU A 171 -17.10 6.45 20.38
N TYR A 172 -17.82 6.09 21.44
CA TYR A 172 -17.61 4.80 22.12
C TYR A 172 -17.81 3.62 21.18
N ARG A 173 -18.90 3.62 20.40
CA ARG A 173 -19.15 2.57 19.39
C ARG A 173 -18.03 2.49 18.36
N ASN A 174 -17.58 3.62 17.82
CA ASN A 174 -16.48 3.62 16.85
C ASN A 174 -15.18 3.11 17.47
N ILE A 175 -14.89 3.44 18.74
CA ILE A 175 -13.71 2.92 19.44
C ILE A 175 -13.81 1.40 19.56
N ASP A 176 -14.94 0.86 20.00
CA ASP A 176 -15.10 -0.60 20.14
C ASP A 176 -14.94 -1.30 18.78
N GLU A 177 -15.62 -0.82 17.73
CA GLU A 177 -15.52 -1.40 16.38
C GLU A 177 -14.10 -1.31 15.79
N LEU A 178 -13.43 -0.17 15.94
CA LEU A 178 -12.07 0.02 15.41
C LEU A 178 -11.04 -0.79 16.20
N LYS A 179 -11.27 -1.00 17.50
CA LYS A 179 -10.45 -1.88 18.33
C LYS A 179 -10.61 -3.34 17.92
N ASP A 180 -11.84 -3.78 17.67
CA ASP A 180 -12.14 -5.15 17.21
C ASP A 180 -11.52 -5.44 15.83
N LEU A 181 -11.45 -4.42 14.96
CA LEU A 181 -10.74 -4.49 13.68
C LEU A 181 -9.21 -4.43 13.82
N GLY A 182 -8.71 -4.14 15.03
CA GLY A 182 -7.28 -3.98 15.32
C GLY A 182 -6.67 -2.70 14.77
N TYR A 183 -7.46 -1.67 14.47
CA TYR A 183 -6.97 -0.38 13.93
C TYR A 183 -6.52 0.59 15.03
N ILE A 184 -7.01 0.39 16.24
CA ILE A 184 -6.58 1.16 17.42
C ILE A 184 -6.25 0.25 18.58
N SER A 185 -5.34 0.71 19.43
CA SER A 185 -5.08 0.15 20.75
C SER A 185 -5.62 1.09 21.82
N VAL A 186 -6.01 0.52 22.96
CA VAL A 186 -6.42 1.24 24.17
C VAL A 186 -5.55 0.87 25.39
N GLU A 187 -4.52 0.05 25.20
CA GLU A 187 -3.68 -0.46 26.31
C GLU A 187 -2.85 0.65 26.95
N ASN A 188 -2.28 1.54 26.13
CA ASN A 188 -1.43 2.66 26.57
C ASN A 188 -2.08 4.02 26.27
N GLY A 189 -3.41 4.06 26.28
CA GLY A 189 -4.19 5.17 25.74
C GLY A 189 -4.69 4.87 24.34
N LEU A 190 -5.50 5.79 23.80
CA LEU A 190 -6.15 5.62 22.51
C LEU A 190 -5.17 5.97 21.37
N GLU A 191 -4.63 4.95 20.70
CA GLU A 191 -3.55 5.10 19.71
C GLU A 191 -3.81 4.30 18.44
N LEU A 192 -3.27 4.75 17.30
CA LEU A 192 -3.32 3.99 16.04
C LEU A 192 -2.34 2.82 16.05
N THR A 193 -2.82 1.64 15.66
CA THR A 193 -1.94 0.54 15.25
C THR A 193 -1.41 0.76 13.85
N ASP A 194 -0.46 -0.06 13.40
CA ASP A 194 -0.01 -0.02 12.00
C ASP A 194 -1.12 -0.32 11.01
N ALA A 195 -2.06 -1.21 11.36
CA ALA A 195 -3.25 -1.47 10.56
C ALA A 195 -4.16 -0.24 10.47
N GLY A 196 -4.35 0.51 11.57
CA GLY A 196 -5.12 1.75 11.56
C GLY A 196 -4.46 2.87 10.75
N LYS A 197 -3.13 3.00 10.87
CA LYS A 197 -2.34 3.95 10.05
C LYS A 197 -2.46 3.66 8.56
N ILE A 198 -2.57 2.39 8.17
CA ILE A 198 -2.74 1.95 6.78
C ILE A 198 -4.20 2.13 6.32
N ALA A 199 -5.17 1.75 7.15
CA ALA A 199 -6.59 1.78 6.80
C ALA A 199 -7.10 3.20 6.51
N ARG A 200 -6.48 4.22 7.12
CA ARG A 200 -6.81 5.63 6.87
C ARG A 200 -6.21 6.22 5.58
N LEU A 201 -5.21 5.55 4.98
CA LEU A 201 -4.47 6.09 3.82
C LEU A 201 -5.39 6.37 2.65
#